data_AF-A0A377TQU8-F1
#
_entry.id   AF-A0A377TQU8-F1
#
_cell.length_a   1.000
_cell.length_b   1.000
_cell.length_c   1.000
_cell.angle_alpha   90.00
_cell.angle_beta   90.00
_cell.angle_gamma   90.00
#
_symmetry.space_group_name_H-M   'P 1'
#
loop_
_entity.id
_entity.type
_entity.pdbx_description
1 polymer ?
#
loop_
_entity_poly.entity_id
_entity_poly.type
_entity_poly.pdbx_seq_one_letter_code
_entity_poly.pdbx_strand_id
1 'polypeptide(L)'
;MLGGDVVWSLVGLLVGQMLGAAVMSLHALQGPRLGLPQMILSRAQFGVFGAVVPLVLVCVMYIGFSASGTVLAGQAMAKLLNISHVAGMLIFSAIIIVIAVLGYKVIHKLGKLASIVGILAFVYMFITLLLSADLSALAHNNYFSLPTFLLAVSLSSSWQIAFCPYVSDYSRYLPRDVSATKTWCSVFFGTVLGTQTSMTLGVLTAAIAGSAFPGHEVSYLVGLGKSQAMAMVIYFASVLVKLPSLPSMRTAALCR
;
A
#
# COMPACT_ATOMS: atom_id res chain seq x y z
N MET A 1 -3.76 19.55 -7.87
CA MET A 1 -3.60 18.33 -7.05
C MET A 1 -4.81 17.42 -7.26
N LEU A 2 -4.66 16.09 -7.19
CA LEU A 2 -5.74 15.12 -7.41
C LEU A 2 -6.68 15.10 -6.20
N GLY A 3 -7.62 16.05 -6.11
CA GLY A 3 -8.48 16.16 -4.92
C GLY A 3 -9.08 17.55 -4.66
N GLY A 4 -8.49 18.58 -5.25
CA GLY A 4 -8.69 19.97 -4.86
C GLY A 4 -7.41 20.44 -4.18
N ASP A 5 -7.47 21.52 -3.41
CA ASP A 5 -6.31 21.95 -2.64
C ASP A 5 -6.05 21.02 -1.43
N VAL A 6 -4.94 21.23 -0.72
CA VAL A 6 -4.39 20.32 0.31
C VAL A 6 -5.44 19.92 1.35
N VAL A 7 -6.18 20.88 1.91
CA VAL A 7 -7.14 20.62 3.00
C VAL A 7 -8.24 19.66 2.56
N TRP A 8 -8.90 19.94 1.44
CA TRP A 8 -10.01 19.12 0.95
C TRP A 8 -9.57 17.79 0.37
N SER A 9 -8.34 17.72 -0.14
CA SER A 9 -7.72 16.44 -0.50
C SER A 9 -7.59 15.57 0.75
N LEU A 10 -7.05 16.08 1.87
CA LEU A 10 -6.88 15.30 3.10
C LEU A 10 -8.23 14.84 3.70
N VAL A 11 -9.24 15.72 3.68
CA VAL A 11 -10.59 15.40 4.17
C VAL A 11 -11.26 14.38 3.25
N GLY A 12 -11.20 14.57 1.93
CA GLY A 12 -11.78 13.64 0.96
C GLY A 12 -11.13 12.26 1.04
N LEU A 13 -9.81 12.21 1.17
CA LEU A 13 -9.09 10.98 1.41
C LEU A 13 -9.59 10.31 2.69
N LEU A 14 -9.66 11.02 3.82
CA LEU A 14 -10.12 10.46 5.09
C LEU A 14 -11.55 9.88 4.99
N VAL A 15 -12.47 10.63 4.38
CA VAL A 15 -13.85 10.18 4.19
C VAL A 15 -13.89 8.90 3.36
N GLY A 16 -13.19 8.86 2.22
CA GLY A 16 -13.13 7.65 1.41
C GLY A 16 -12.45 6.48 2.12
N GLN A 17 -11.38 6.72 2.90
CA GLN A 17 -10.71 5.71 3.72
C GLN A 17 -11.68 5.11 4.75
N MET A 18 -12.46 5.94 5.44
CA MET A 18 -13.44 5.47 6.43
C MET A 18 -14.54 4.63 5.76
N LEU A 19 -15.07 5.07 4.62
CA LEU A 19 -16.11 4.34 3.89
C LEU A 19 -15.60 2.96 3.40
N GLY A 20 -14.46 2.94 2.71
CA GLY A 20 -13.89 1.70 2.20
C GLY A 20 -13.40 0.76 3.31
N ALA A 21 -12.79 1.30 4.38
CA ALA A 21 -12.35 0.52 5.52
C ALA A 21 -13.51 -0.11 6.29
N ALA A 22 -14.66 0.55 6.38
CA ALA A 22 -15.84 -0.03 7.02
C ALA A 22 -16.24 -1.34 6.33
N VAL A 23 -16.30 -1.33 5.00
CA VAL A 23 -16.61 -2.52 4.17
C VAL A 23 -15.52 -3.59 4.32
N MET A 24 -14.25 -3.20 4.23
CA MET A 24 -13.12 -4.13 4.38
C MET A 24 -13.08 -4.79 5.76
N SER A 25 -13.30 -4.03 6.84
CA SER A 25 -13.27 -4.55 8.20
C SER A 25 -14.43 -5.51 8.49
N LEU A 26 -15.59 -5.35 7.84
CA LEU A 26 -16.68 -6.32 7.94
C LEU A 26 -16.29 -7.68 7.36
N HIS A 27 -15.55 -7.69 6.24
CA HIS A 27 -15.02 -8.92 5.65
C HIS A 27 -14.00 -9.61 6.58
N ALA A 28 -13.28 -8.85 7.40
CA ALA A 28 -12.36 -9.41 8.40
C ALA A 28 -13.08 -10.31 9.42
N LEU A 29 -14.37 -10.07 9.70
CA LEU A 29 -15.15 -10.84 10.67
C LEU A 29 -15.47 -12.26 10.20
N GLN A 30 -15.41 -12.50 8.89
CA GLN A 30 -15.71 -13.80 8.30
C GLN A 30 -14.58 -14.81 8.57
N GLY A 31 -13.33 -14.33 8.63
CA GLY A 31 -12.15 -15.18 8.83
C GLY A 31 -12.22 -16.04 10.10
N PRO A 32 -12.33 -15.47 11.32
CA PRO A 32 -12.31 -16.25 12.57
C PRO A 32 -13.45 -17.26 12.65
N ARG A 33 -14.62 -16.93 12.10
CA ARG A 33 -15.84 -17.76 12.16
C ARG A 33 -15.79 -18.93 11.19
N LEU A 34 -15.34 -18.69 9.96
CA LEU A 34 -15.42 -19.65 8.87
C LEU A 34 -14.11 -20.41 8.65
N GLY A 35 -12.96 -19.81 8.99
CA GLY A 35 -11.64 -20.43 8.79
C GLY A 35 -11.22 -20.58 7.33
N LEU A 36 -12.00 -20.04 6.39
CA LEU A 36 -11.79 -20.19 4.96
C LEU A 36 -11.16 -18.93 4.34
N PRO A 37 -10.31 -19.08 3.29
CA PRO A 37 -9.82 -17.96 2.50
C PRO A 37 -10.95 -17.19 1.80
N GLN A 38 -10.77 -15.89 1.56
CA GLN A 38 -11.82 -15.04 1.00
C GLN A 38 -12.31 -15.51 -0.37
N MET A 39 -11.38 -15.93 -1.23
CA MET A 39 -11.72 -16.37 -2.58
C MET A 39 -12.54 -17.66 -2.56
N ILE A 40 -12.40 -18.50 -1.54
CA ILE A 40 -13.24 -19.69 -1.36
C ILE A 40 -14.64 -19.27 -0.90
N LEU A 41 -14.74 -18.28 -0.01
CA LEU A 41 -16.03 -17.74 0.48
C LEU A 41 -16.88 -17.12 -0.64
N SER A 42 -16.25 -16.56 -1.68
CA SER A 42 -16.98 -16.03 -2.85
C SER A 42 -17.87 -17.08 -3.53
N ARG A 43 -17.54 -18.38 -3.43
CA ARG A 43 -18.34 -19.47 -3.99
C ARG A 43 -19.72 -19.61 -3.35
N ALA A 44 -19.89 -19.15 -2.11
CA ALA A 44 -21.19 -19.16 -1.46
C ALA A 44 -22.15 -18.12 -2.05
N GLN A 45 -21.63 -17.00 -2.58
CA GLN A 45 -22.43 -15.92 -3.16
C GLN A 45 -22.64 -16.11 -4.67
N PHE A 46 -21.59 -16.52 -5.38
CA PHE A 46 -21.59 -16.58 -6.84
C PHE A 46 -21.70 -18.02 -7.38
N GLY A 47 -21.70 -19.03 -6.51
CA GLY A 47 -21.57 -20.43 -6.91
C GLY A 47 -20.15 -20.78 -7.38
N VAL A 48 -19.93 -22.05 -7.72
CA VAL A 48 -18.60 -22.56 -8.10
C VAL A 48 -18.08 -21.90 -9.38
N PHE A 49 -18.92 -21.81 -10.41
CA PHE A 49 -18.57 -21.23 -11.70
C PHE A 49 -18.65 -19.70 -11.68
N GLY A 50 -19.60 -19.10 -10.96
CA GLY A 50 -19.68 -17.63 -10.89
C GLY A 50 -18.54 -17.01 -10.09
N ALA A 51 -17.94 -17.73 -9.14
CA ALA A 51 -16.74 -17.29 -8.41
C ALA A 51 -15.50 -17.10 -9.32
N VAL A 52 -15.53 -17.59 -10.58
CA VAL A 52 -14.47 -17.33 -11.56
C VAL A 52 -14.37 -15.84 -11.88
N VAL A 53 -15.48 -15.11 -11.93
CA VAL A 53 -15.48 -13.67 -12.25
C VAL A 53 -14.68 -12.85 -11.22
N PRO A 54 -14.99 -12.88 -9.91
CA PRO A 54 -14.18 -12.16 -8.92
C PRO A 54 -12.74 -12.69 -8.85
N LEU A 55 -12.51 -13.98 -9.12
CA LEU A 55 -11.16 -14.54 -9.18
C LEU A 55 -10.30 -13.91 -10.28
N VAL A 56 -10.83 -13.81 -11.50
CA VAL A 56 -10.13 -13.17 -12.64
C VAL A 56 -9.85 -11.70 -12.34
N LEU A 57 -10.84 -10.97 -11.79
CA LEU A 57 -10.67 -9.56 -11.42
C LEU A 57 -9.56 -9.37 -10.38
N VAL A 58 -9.52 -10.23 -9.37
CA VAL A 58 -8.47 -10.23 -8.35
C VAL A 58 -7.10 -10.57 -8.95
N CYS A 59 -7.02 -11.53 -9.89
CA CYS A 59 -5.78 -11.81 -10.63
C CYS A 59 -5.28 -10.60 -11.43
N VAL A 60 -6.15 -9.89 -12.14
CA VAL A 60 -5.79 -8.67 -12.89
C VAL A 60 -5.30 -7.59 -11.93
N MET A 61 -6.01 -7.38 -10.83
CA MET A 61 -5.63 -6.44 -9.78
C MET A 61 -4.23 -6.75 -9.22
N TYR A 62 -3.93 -8.03 -8.96
CA TYR A 62 -2.61 -8.48 -8.50
C TYR A 62 -1.50 -8.12 -9.48
N ILE A 63 -1.70 -8.43 -10.76
CA ILE A 63 -0.74 -8.12 -11.81
C ILE A 63 -0.50 -6.60 -11.85
N GLY A 64 -1.56 -5.80 -11.76
CA GLY A 64 -1.46 -4.34 -11.72
C GLY A 64 -0.63 -3.83 -10.53
N PHE A 65 -0.92 -4.28 -9.30
CA PHE A 65 -0.16 -3.88 -8.12
C PHE A 65 1.30 -4.34 -8.16
N SER A 66 1.56 -5.55 -8.66
CA SER A 66 2.92 -6.08 -8.83
C SER A 66 3.71 -5.31 -9.89
N ALA A 67 3.08 -4.98 -11.02
CA ALA A 67 3.70 -4.20 -12.09
C ALA A 67 4.07 -2.79 -11.63
N SER A 68 3.10 -2.03 -11.08
CA SER A 68 3.34 -0.68 -10.53
C SER A 68 4.42 -0.70 -9.44
N GLY A 69 4.39 -1.74 -8.59
CA GLY A 69 5.40 -1.95 -7.56
C GLY A 69 6.81 -2.18 -8.11
N THR A 70 6.92 -2.96 -9.19
CA THR A 70 8.18 -3.26 -9.86
C THR A 70 8.77 -2.03 -10.54
N VAL A 71 7.92 -1.17 -11.14
CA VAL A 71 8.37 0.10 -11.73
C VAL A 71 8.98 1.01 -10.68
N LEU A 72 8.29 1.25 -9.56
CA LEU A 72 8.77 2.13 -8.49
C LEU A 72 10.06 1.61 -7.85
N ALA A 73 10.13 0.32 -7.53
CA ALA A 73 11.33 -0.29 -6.97
C ALA A 73 12.48 -0.36 -7.99
N GLY A 74 12.19 -0.59 -9.27
CA GLY A 74 13.16 -0.55 -10.36
C GLY A 74 13.75 0.84 -10.59
N GLN A 75 12.94 1.90 -10.45
CA GLN A 75 13.41 3.28 -10.47
C GLN A 75 14.35 3.57 -9.28
N ALA A 76 14.00 3.12 -8.08
CA ALA A 76 14.88 3.23 -6.91
C ALA A 76 16.19 2.45 -7.10
N MET A 77 16.12 1.21 -7.62
CA MET A 77 17.28 0.39 -7.98
C MET A 77 18.18 1.08 -9.00
N ALA A 78 17.59 1.67 -10.04
CA ALA A 78 18.32 2.39 -11.07
C ALA A 78 19.12 3.56 -10.50
N LYS A 79 18.55 4.28 -9.51
CA LYS A 79 19.24 5.37 -8.82
C LYS A 79 20.36 4.88 -7.89
N LEU A 80 20.17 3.76 -7.20
CA LEU A 80 21.20 3.16 -6.34
C LEU A 80 22.43 2.71 -7.14
N LEU A 81 22.20 2.07 -8.28
CA LEU A 81 23.25 1.47 -9.10
C LEU A 81 23.76 2.40 -10.20
N ASN A 82 23.13 3.58 -10.35
CA ASN A 82 23.42 4.56 -11.40
C ASN A 82 23.32 3.97 -12.82
N ILE A 83 22.23 3.25 -13.08
CA ILE A 83 21.92 2.55 -14.35
C ILE A 83 20.60 3.05 -14.94
N SER A 84 20.25 2.58 -16.15
CA SER A 84 18.96 2.92 -16.77
C SER A 84 17.77 2.36 -15.97
N HIS A 85 16.60 3.02 -16.07
CA HIS A 85 15.38 2.56 -15.42
C HIS A 85 14.97 1.14 -15.86
N VAL A 86 15.17 0.82 -17.15
CA VAL A 86 14.90 -0.52 -17.70
C VAL A 86 15.80 -1.56 -17.05
N ALA A 87 17.11 -1.29 -16.94
CA ALA A 87 18.03 -2.20 -16.28
C ALA A 87 17.70 -2.37 -14.78
N GLY A 88 17.35 -1.29 -14.08
CA GLY A 88 16.92 -1.35 -12.68
C GLY A 88 15.66 -2.19 -12.48
N MET A 89 14.66 -2.06 -13.36
CA MET A 89 13.46 -2.91 -13.35
C MET A 89 13.79 -4.38 -13.58
N LEU A 90 14.60 -4.70 -14.60
CA LEU A 90 15.00 -6.08 -14.90
C LEU A 90 15.77 -6.74 -13.75
N ILE A 91 16.72 -6.02 -13.15
CA ILE A 91 17.48 -6.49 -11.99
C ILE A 91 16.54 -6.74 -10.80
N PHE A 92 15.66 -5.80 -10.51
CA PHE A 92 14.72 -5.93 -9.40
C PHE A 92 13.76 -7.12 -9.61
N SER A 93 13.24 -7.30 -10.82
CA SER A 93 12.42 -8.46 -11.19
C SER A 93 13.17 -9.78 -11.02
N ALA A 94 14.44 -9.86 -11.42
CA ALA A 94 15.26 -11.06 -11.23
C ALA A 94 15.43 -11.39 -9.73
N ILE A 95 15.72 -10.39 -8.90
CA ILE A 95 15.83 -10.56 -7.44
C ILE A 95 14.51 -11.06 -6.84
N ILE A 96 13.39 -10.47 -7.24
CA ILE A 96 12.04 -10.89 -6.82
C ILE A 96 11.79 -12.37 -7.16
N ILE A 97 12.12 -12.80 -8.38
CA ILE A 97 11.95 -14.19 -8.82
C ILE A 97 12.79 -15.14 -7.96
N VAL A 98 14.05 -14.80 -7.69
CA VAL A 98 14.92 -15.61 -6.82
C VAL A 98 14.32 -15.75 -5.43
N ILE A 99 13.87 -14.66 -4.81
CA ILE A 99 13.24 -14.69 -3.48
C ILE A 99 11.95 -15.52 -3.50
N ALA A 100 11.16 -15.43 -4.57
CA ALA A 100 9.96 -16.25 -4.76
C ALA A 100 10.28 -17.76 -4.69
N VAL A 101 11.37 -18.17 -5.36
CA VAL A 101 11.83 -19.57 -5.42
C VAL A 101 12.33 -20.05 -4.05
N LEU A 102 12.97 -19.18 -3.26
CA LEU A 102 13.41 -19.51 -1.89
C LEU A 102 12.23 -19.78 -0.93
N GLY A 103 11.05 -19.24 -1.24
CA GLY A 103 9.79 -19.61 -0.58
C GLY A 103 9.48 -18.85 0.71
N TYR A 104 8.40 -19.29 1.38
CA TYR A 104 7.71 -18.54 2.43
C TYR A 104 8.60 -18.11 3.60
N LYS A 105 9.48 -18.97 4.12
CA LYS A 105 10.31 -18.64 5.31
C LYS A 105 11.23 -17.44 5.05
N VAL A 106 11.78 -17.33 3.84
CA VAL A 106 12.63 -16.19 3.44
C VAL A 106 11.78 -14.95 3.26
N ILE A 107 10.67 -15.05 2.53
CA ILE A 107 9.72 -13.94 2.33
C ILE A 107 9.23 -13.38 3.67
N HIS A 108 8.90 -14.24 4.64
CA HIS A 108 8.40 -13.80 5.95
C HIS A 108 9.47 -13.10 6.78
N LYS A 109 10.70 -13.63 6.83
CA LYS A 109 11.83 -12.98 7.52
C LYS A 109 12.19 -11.64 6.88
N LEU A 110 12.28 -11.61 5.55
CA LEU A 110 12.51 -10.38 4.79
C LEU A 110 11.38 -9.38 5.02
N GLY A 111 10.13 -9.84 5.04
CA GLY A 111 8.96 -9.03 5.36
C GLY A 111 9.09 -8.32 6.70
N LYS A 112 9.46 -9.05 7.75
CA LYS A 112 9.66 -8.46 9.08
C LYS A 112 10.75 -7.39 9.10
N LEU A 113 11.91 -7.67 8.48
CA LEU A 113 13.01 -6.69 8.39
C LEU A 113 12.59 -5.47 7.57
N ALA A 114 11.99 -5.71 6.42
CA ALA A 114 11.53 -4.69 5.48
C ALA A 114 10.46 -3.79 6.11
N SER A 115 9.54 -4.33 6.91
CA SER A 115 8.56 -3.52 7.65
C SER A 115 9.23 -2.57 8.66
N ILE A 116 10.22 -3.05 9.41
CA ILE A 116 10.94 -2.20 10.39
C ILE A 116 11.68 -1.08 9.66
N VAL A 117 12.47 -1.42 8.64
CA VAL A 117 13.23 -0.44 7.85
C VAL A 117 12.29 0.54 7.14
N GLY A 118 11.18 0.05 6.59
CA GLY A 118 10.16 0.86 5.93
C GLY A 118 9.50 1.86 6.86
N ILE A 119 9.13 1.46 8.09
CA ILE A 119 8.56 2.37 9.09
C ILE A 119 9.57 3.45 9.47
N LEU A 120 10.84 3.09 9.71
CA LEU A 120 11.89 4.05 10.05
C LEU A 120 12.12 5.07 8.92
N ALA A 121 12.21 4.59 7.67
CA ALA A 121 12.36 5.45 6.50
C ALA A 121 11.14 6.37 6.32
N PHE A 122 9.93 5.83 6.49
CA PHE A 122 8.69 6.60 6.41
C PHE A 122 8.64 7.70 7.46
N VAL A 123 8.89 7.38 8.74
CA VAL A 123 8.89 8.35 9.84
C VAL A 123 9.94 9.43 9.61
N TYR A 124 11.14 9.05 9.17
CA TYR A 124 12.20 10.00 8.83
C TYR A 124 11.78 10.98 7.73
N MET A 125 11.23 10.47 6.62
CA MET A 125 10.73 11.30 5.52
C MET A 125 9.59 12.20 5.97
N PHE A 126 8.66 11.68 6.78
CA PHE A 126 7.51 12.42 7.29
C PHE A 126 7.92 13.59 8.17
N ILE A 127 8.81 13.34 9.15
CA ILE A 127 9.34 14.40 10.02
C ILE A 127 10.12 15.42 9.21
N THR A 128 10.98 14.97 8.30
CA THR A 128 11.78 15.88 7.46
C THR A 128 10.91 16.78 6.60
N LEU A 129 9.85 16.21 6.01
CA LEU A 129 8.86 16.98 5.25
C LEU A 129 8.21 18.04 6.14
N LEU A 130 7.66 17.66 7.29
CA LEU A 130 6.99 18.59 8.20
C LEU A 130 7.90 19.72 8.71
N LEU A 131 9.19 19.43 8.93
CA LEU A 131 10.17 20.45 9.35
C LEU A 131 10.61 21.38 8.20
N SER A 132 10.45 20.94 6.95
CA SER A 132 10.82 21.73 5.77
C SER A 132 9.65 22.48 5.13
N ALA A 133 8.42 22.05 5.41
CA ALA A 133 7.22 22.57 4.79
C ALA A 133 6.72 23.83 5.51
N ASP A 134 6.28 24.84 4.74
CA ASP A 134 5.45 25.91 5.27
C ASP A 134 4.01 25.40 5.46
N LEU A 135 3.74 24.85 6.64
CA LEU A 135 2.43 24.30 6.99
C LEU A 135 1.33 25.37 6.98
N SER A 136 1.67 26.64 7.20
CA SER A 136 0.72 27.75 7.15
C SER A 136 0.25 27.96 5.71
N ALA A 137 1.20 28.07 4.78
CA ALA A 137 0.89 28.19 3.36
C ALA A 137 0.07 26.98 2.84
N LEU A 138 0.40 25.77 3.28
CA LEU A 138 -0.36 24.56 2.92
C LEU A 138 -1.78 24.54 3.51
N ALA A 139 -1.98 25.11 4.70
CA ALA A 139 -3.31 25.22 5.31
C ALA A 139 -4.20 26.27 4.61
N HIS A 140 -3.59 27.34 4.08
CA HIS A 140 -4.28 28.34 3.26
C HIS A 140 -4.65 27.81 1.86
N ASN A 141 -4.03 26.71 1.43
CA ASN A 141 -4.39 26.00 0.21
C ASN A 141 -5.68 25.17 0.45
N ASN A 142 -6.84 25.83 0.35
CA ASN A 142 -8.12 25.29 0.79
C ASN A 142 -9.31 25.55 -0.16
N TYR A 143 -9.07 25.80 -1.45
CA TYR A 143 -10.15 25.89 -2.44
C TYR A 143 -10.90 24.57 -2.56
N PHE A 144 -12.23 24.63 -2.42
CA PHE A 144 -13.11 23.49 -2.56
C PHE A 144 -13.60 23.33 -3.99
N SER A 145 -13.44 22.13 -4.53
CA SER A 145 -14.05 21.72 -5.79
C SER A 145 -14.69 20.35 -5.60
N LEU A 146 -16.01 20.26 -5.81
CA LEU A 146 -16.75 19.04 -5.59
C LEU A 146 -16.26 17.87 -6.50
N PRO A 147 -16.01 18.07 -7.81
CA PRO A 147 -15.48 16.99 -8.65
C PRO A 147 -14.15 16.42 -8.15
N THR A 148 -13.23 17.28 -7.73
CA THR A 148 -11.93 16.82 -7.26
C THR A 148 -12.03 16.20 -5.87
N PHE A 149 -12.88 16.73 -4.99
CA PHE A 149 -13.14 16.15 -3.68
C PHE A 149 -13.71 14.72 -3.82
N LEU A 150 -14.70 14.54 -4.70
CA LEU A 150 -15.27 13.23 -4.98
C LEU A 150 -14.22 12.28 -5.60
N LEU A 151 -13.32 12.78 -6.45
CA LEU A 151 -12.20 12.00 -6.97
C LEU A 151 -11.30 11.48 -5.84
N ALA A 152 -10.94 12.33 -4.87
CA ALA A 152 -10.14 11.92 -3.72
C ALA A 152 -10.86 10.85 -2.86
N VAL A 153 -12.15 11.05 -2.59
CA VAL A 153 -13.01 10.08 -1.87
C VAL A 153 -13.06 8.74 -2.62
N SER A 154 -13.29 8.76 -3.93
CA SER A 154 -13.38 7.54 -4.73
C SER A 154 -12.05 6.79 -4.78
N LEU A 155 -10.93 7.50 -4.95
CA LEU A 155 -9.59 6.91 -4.99
C LEU A 155 -9.21 6.25 -3.66
N SER A 156 -9.40 6.94 -2.52
CA SER A 156 -9.07 6.37 -1.22
C SER A 156 -10.02 5.26 -0.78
N SER A 157 -11.31 5.36 -1.11
CA SER A 157 -12.26 4.27 -0.87
C SER A 157 -11.90 3.01 -1.67
N SER A 158 -11.56 3.19 -2.95
CA SER A 158 -11.10 2.09 -3.81
C SER A 158 -9.83 1.43 -3.28
N TRP A 159 -8.91 2.22 -2.71
CA TRP A 159 -7.71 1.69 -2.05
C TRP A 159 -8.06 0.68 -0.97
N GLN A 160 -8.98 1.00 -0.06
CA GLN A 160 -9.37 0.07 1.02
C GLN A 160 -10.15 -1.14 0.50
N ILE A 161 -11.07 -0.91 -0.44
CA ILE A 161 -11.89 -1.99 -1.02
C ILE A 161 -11.01 -2.99 -1.77
N ALA A 162 -9.92 -2.54 -2.39
CA ALA A 162 -8.96 -3.41 -3.04
C ALA A 162 -8.34 -4.43 -2.08
N PHE A 163 -8.35 -4.19 -0.76
CA PHE A 163 -7.87 -5.15 0.25
C PHE A 163 -8.96 -6.11 0.80
N CYS A 164 -10.23 -5.94 0.43
CA CYS A 164 -11.31 -6.87 0.80
C CYS A 164 -11.03 -8.34 0.43
N PRO A 165 -10.42 -8.66 -0.73
CA PRO A 165 -10.09 -10.03 -1.12
C PRO A 165 -9.09 -10.76 -0.21
N TYR A 166 -8.46 -10.06 0.74
CA TYR A 166 -7.34 -10.58 1.54
C TYR A 166 -7.63 -10.65 3.03
N VAL A 167 -8.49 -9.77 3.51
CA VAL A 167 -8.57 -9.46 4.93
C VAL A 167 -8.95 -10.70 5.76
N SER A 168 -9.78 -11.59 5.21
CA SER A 168 -10.13 -12.86 5.86
C SER A 168 -9.04 -13.93 5.79
N ASP A 169 -8.08 -13.83 4.86
CA ASP A 169 -6.94 -14.74 4.79
C ASP A 169 -6.00 -14.57 5.98
N TYR A 170 -5.94 -13.36 6.54
CA TYR A 170 -5.22 -13.09 7.79
C TYR A 170 -6.08 -13.34 9.02
N SER A 171 -7.32 -12.85 9.04
CA SER A 171 -8.16 -12.97 10.23
C SER A 171 -8.63 -14.40 10.51
N ARG A 172 -8.57 -15.33 9.54
CA ARG A 172 -8.86 -16.76 9.77
C ARG A 172 -7.97 -17.46 10.78
N TYR A 173 -6.79 -16.89 11.05
CA TYR A 173 -5.86 -17.43 12.05
C TYR A 173 -6.12 -16.89 13.46
N LEU A 174 -7.08 -15.98 13.64
CA LEU A 174 -7.49 -15.52 14.97
C LEU A 174 -8.32 -16.59 15.69
N PRO A 175 -8.31 -16.58 17.04
CA PRO A 175 -9.19 -17.45 17.82
C PRO A 175 -10.66 -17.31 17.41
N ARG A 176 -11.40 -18.41 17.40
CA ARG A 176 -12.83 -18.44 17.00
C ARG A 176 -13.73 -17.59 17.91
N ASP A 177 -13.34 -17.43 19.16
CA ASP A 177 -14.04 -16.69 20.21
C ASP A 177 -13.64 -15.20 20.26
N VAL A 178 -12.79 -14.73 19.34
CA VAL A 178 -12.41 -13.32 19.27
C VAL A 178 -13.64 -12.42 19.08
N SER A 179 -13.73 -11.36 19.87
CA SER A 179 -14.83 -10.39 19.76
C SER A 179 -14.89 -9.77 18.36
N ALA A 180 -16.10 -9.76 17.78
CA ALA A 180 -16.36 -9.16 16.48
C ALA A 180 -16.04 -7.66 16.48
N THR A 181 -16.47 -6.93 17.51
CA THR A 181 -16.18 -5.50 17.66
C THR A 181 -14.69 -5.24 17.77
N LYS A 182 -13.96 -6.05 18.56
CA LYS A 182 -12.50 -5.91 18.68
C LYS A 182 -11.80 -6.14 17.34
N THR A 183 -12.22 -7.17 16.60
CA THR A 183 -11.66 -7.49 15.27
C THR A 183 -11.95 -6.37 14.28
N TRP A 184 -13.20 -5.91 14.20
CA TRP A 184 -13.62 -4.83 13.31
C TRP A 184 -12.85 -3.53 13.62
N CYS A 185 -12.83 -3.10 14.89
CA CYS A 185 -12.13 -1.87 15.29
C CYS A 185 -10.62 -1.96 15.02
N SER A 186 -9.98 -3.09 15.33
CA SER A 186 -8.54 -3.26 15.13
C SER A 186 -8.16 -3.14 13.65
N VAL A 187 -8.94 -3.78 12.77
CA VAL A 187 -8.72 -3.70 11.33
C VAL A 187 -9.05 -2.31 10.81
N PHE A 188 -10.19 -1.73 11.21
CA PHE A 188 -10.67 -0.43 10.77
C PHE A 188 -9.69 0.69 11.12
N PHE A 189 -9.38 0.86 12.41
CA PHE A 189 -8.47 1.92 12.85
C PHE A 189 -7.04 1.65 12.38
N GLY A 190 -6.59 0.38 12.38
CA GLY A 190 -5.26 0.02 11.89
C GLY A 190 -5.05 0.44 10.43
N THR A 191 -6.00 0.11 9.54
CA THR A 191 -5.89 0.51 8.13
C THR A 191 -6.08 2.01 7.93
N VAL A 192 -7.08 2.63 8.58
CA VAL A 192 -7.39 4.05 8.37
C VAL A 192 -6.22 4.92 8.83
N LEU A 193 -5.65 4.65 10.01
CA LEU A 193 -4.53 5.44 10.51
C LEU A 193 -3.27 5.26 9.64
N GLY A 194 -2.93 4.02 9.25
CA GLY A 194 -1.75 3.76 8.44
C GLY A 194 -1.86 4.36 7.04
N THR A 195 -2.99 4.18 6.38
CA THR A 195 -3.24 4.70 5.02
C THR A 195 -3.40 6.20 5.02
N GLN A 196 -4.14 6.79 5.97
CA GLN A 196 -4.28 8.25 6.07
C GLN A 196 -2.95 8.93 6.32
N THR A 197 -2.11 8.39 7.20
CA THR A 197 -0.77 8.96 7.45
C THR A 197 0.08 8.91 6.17
N SER A 198 0.05 7.79 5.47
CA SER A 198 0.81 7.61 4.21
C SER A 198 0.33 8.52 3.09
N MET A 199 -0.99 8.64 2.91
CA MET A 199 -1.56 9.52 1.89
C MET A 199 -1.41 11.00 2.25
N THR A 200 -1.40 11.35 3.54
CA THR A 200 -1.07 12.70 4.00
C THR A 200 0.33 13.10 3.57
N LEU A 201 1.32 12.21 3.75
CA LEU A 201 2.67 12.42 3.23
C LEU A 201 2.63 12.71 1.73
N GLY A 202 1.90 11.89 0.97
CA GLY A 202 1.76 12.03 -0.49
C GLY A 202 1.16 13.37 -0.91
N VAL A 203 0.06 13.81 -0.27
CA VAL A 203 -0.58 15.09 -0.55
C VAL A 203 0.37 16.24 -0.24
N LEU A 204 0.96 16.28 0.95
CA LEU A 204 1.88 17.35 1.35
C LEU A 204 3.10 17.41 0.42
N THR A 205 3.66 16.24 0.07
CA THR A 205 4.80 16.16 -0.85
C THR A 205 4.43 16.68 -2.23
N ALA A 206 3.29 16.26 -2.79
CA ALA A 206 2.82 16.72 -4.09
C ALA A 206 2.50 18.22 -4.09
N ALA A 207 2.05 18.78 -2.96
CA ALA A 207 1.73 20.21 -2.83
C ALA A 207 3.00 21.07 -2.93
N ILE A 208 4.05 20.62 -2.24
CA ILE A 208 5.34 21.32 -2.18
C ILE A 208 6.10 21.13 -3.50
N ALA A 209 6.05 19.93 -4.07
CA ALA A 209 6.75 19.59 -5.31
C ALA A 209 6.15 20.26 -6.56
N GLY A 210 4.83 20.50 -6.57
CA GLY A 210 4.12 21.05 -7.72
C GLY A 210 4.33 20.22 -9.00
N SER A 211 4.77 20.87 -10.07
CA SER A 211 5.02 20.24 -11.37
C SER A 211 6.22 19.29 -11.39
N ALA A 212 7.09 19.32 -10.38
CA ALA A 212 8.25 18.43 -10.29
C ALA A 212 7.90 17.03 -9.75
N PHE A 213 6.64 16.79 -9.34
CA PHE A 213 6.22 15.52 -8.75
C PHE A 213 5.92 14.40 -9.77
N PRO A 214 5.11 14.63 -10.82
CA PRO A 214 4.68 13.54 -11.71
C PRO A 214 5.85 12.92 -12.48
N GLY A 215 6.00 11.60 -12.42
CA GLY A 215 7.08 10.84 -13.06
C GLY A 215 8.42 10.85 -12.30
N HIS A 216 8.51 11.60 -11.20
CA HIS A 216 9.70 11.76 -10.37
C HIS A 216 9.40 11.55 -8.88
N GLU A 217 8.30 10.85 -8.55
CA GLU A 217 7.75 10.72 -7.20
C GLU A 217 8.78 10.09 -6.25
N VAL A 218 9.43 9.00 -6.70
CA VAL A 218 10.45 8.29 -5.92
C VAL A 218 11.66 9.19 -5.67
N SER A 219 12.15 9.87 -6.71
CA SER A 219 13.31 10.75 -6.59
C SER A 219 13.03 11.98 -5.72
N TYR A 220 11.82 12.52 -5.77
CA TYR A 220 11.45 13.66 -4.95
C TYR A 220 11.35 13.29 -3.48
N LEU A 221 10.61 12.21 -3.16
CA LEU A 221 10.48 11.71 -1.78
C LEU A 221 11.85 11.36 -1.17
N VAL A 222 12.72 10.74 -1.96
CA VAL A 222 14.06 10.38 -1.52
C VAL A 222 14.97 11.61 -1.41
N GLY A 223 14.79 12.61 -2.27
CA GLY A 223 15.48 13.90 -2.25
C GLY A 223 15.20 14.75 -1.03
N LEU A 224 14.13 14.45 -0.27
CA LEU A 224 13.91 15.02 1.06
C LEU A 224 15.04 14.65 2.05
N GLY A 225 15.76 13.55 1.79
CA GLY A 225 16.99 13.22 2.49
C GLY A 225 18.05 14.28 2.24
N LYS A 226 18.24 15.18 3.22
CA LYS A 226 19.15 16.34 3.16
C LYS A 226 20.60 16.02 2.78
N SER A 227 21.00 14.74 2.78
CA SER A 227 22.32 14.27 2.34
C SER A 227 22.20 13.13 1.32
N GLN A 228 23.17 13.06 0.40
CA GLN A 228 23.26 11.98 -0.59
C GLN A 228 23.33 10.59 0.05
N ALA A 229 24.02 10.47 1.19
CA ALA A 229 24.08 9.23 1.96
C ALA A 229 22.69 8.80 2.45
N MET A 230 21.89 9.74 2.96
CA MET A 230 20.53 9.45 3.39
C MET A 230 19.62 9.09 2.22
N ALA A 231 19.76 9.77 1.09
CA ALA A 231 19.03 9.43 -0.13
C ALA A 231 19.28 7.96 -0.56
N MET A 232 20.54 7.49 -0.52
CA MET A 232 20.87 6.09 -0.81
C MET A 232 20.23 5.11 0.19
N VAL A 233 20.18 5.47 1.49
CA VAL A 233 19.50 4.65 2.50
C VAL A 233 17.99 4.54 2.22
N ILE A 234 17.34 5.64 1.82
CA ILE A 234 15.89 5.64 1.53
C ILE A 234 15.59 4.89 0.22
N TYR A 235 16.43 5.02 -0.81
CA TYR A 235 16.29 4.20 -2.02
C TYR A 235 16.43 2.71 -1.70
N PHE A 236 17.42 2.34 -0.89
CA PHE A 236 17.61 0.96 -0.46
C PHE A 236 16.40 0.46 0.35
N ALA A 237 15.89 1.27 1.27
CA ALA A 237 14.69 0.95 2.04
C ALA A 237 13.47 0.74 1.13
N SER A 238 13.31 1.57 0.09
CA SER A 238 12.21 1.47 -0.87
C SER A 238 12.25 0.18 -1.69
N VAL A 239 13.44 -0.23 -2.13
CA VAL A 239 13.68 -1.53 -2.77
C VAL A 239 13.36 -2.67 -1.79
N LEU A 240 13.91 -2.61 -0.58
CA LEU A 240 13.76 -3.64 0.45
C LEU A 240 12.30 -3.88 0.84
N VAL A 241 11.52 -2.82 1.03
CA VAL A 241 10.08 -2.86 1.34
C VAL A 241 9.28 -3.58 0.27
N LYS A 242 9.75 -3.57 -0.98
CA LYS A 242 9.04 -4.19 -2.11
C LYS A 242 9.40 -5.66 -2.33
N LEU A 243 10.54 -6.14 -1.82
CA LEU A 243 10.94 -7.55 -1.93
C LEU A 243 9.91 -8.57 -1.37
N PRO A 244 9.25 -8.36 -0.21
CA PRO A 244 8.27 -9.29 0.31
C PRO A 244 6.88 -9.19 -0.36
N SER A 245 6.70 -8.38 -1.41
CA SER A 245 5.38 -8.14 -2.02
C SER A 245 4.81 -9.31 -2.84
N LEU A 246 5.52 -10.43 -2.93
CA LEU A 246 5.04 -11.64 -3.57
C LEU A 246 4.17 -12.47 -2.62
N PRO A 247 2.95 -12.85 -3.02
CA PRO A 247 2.20 -13.89 -2.32
C PRO A 247 2.99 -15.21 -2.46
N SER A 248 3.40 -15.79 -1.32
CA SER A 248 4.11 -17.06 -1.36
C SER A 248 3.14 -18.16 -1.82
N MET A 249 3.30 -18.67 -3.04
CA MET A 249 2.47 -19.77 -3.56
C MET A 249 2.73 -21.12 -2.87
N ARG A 250 3.81 -21.26 -2.10
CA ARG A 250 4.22 -22.55 -1.51
C ARG A 250 3.35 -23.04 -0.33
N THR A 251 2.52 -22.21 0.27
CA THR A 251 1.62 -22.64 1.36
C THR A 251 0.29 -23.20 0.86
N ALA A 252 -0.11 -22.93 -0.38
CA ALA A 252 -1.31 -23.57 -0.96
C ALA A 252 -1.08 -25.05 -1.34
N ALA A 253 0.18 -25.44 -1.57
CA ALA A 253 0.55 -26.80 -1.96
C ALA A 253 0.86 -27.74 -0.78
N LEU A 254 1.03 -27.23 0.44
CA LEU A 254 1.39 -28.01 1.64
C LEU A 254 0.24 -28.15 2.66
N CYS A 255 -0.94 -27.60 2.36
CA CYS A 255 -2.16 -27.84 3.13
C CYS A 255 -3.09 -28.87 2.46
N ARG A 256 -2.51 -29.87 1.80
CA ARG A 256 -3.16 -31.14 1.49
C ARG A 256 -2.33 -32.28 2.06
#